data_AF-E4Z1R0-F1
#
_entry.id   AF-E4Z1R0-F1
#
_cell.length_a   1.000
_cell.length_b   1.000
_cell.length_c   1.000
_cell.angle_alpha   90.00
_cell.angle_beta   90.00
_cell.angle_gamma   90.00
#
_symmetry.space_group_name_H-M   'P 1'
#
loop_
_entity.id
_entity.type
_entity.pdbx_description
1 polymer ?
#
loop_
_entity_poly.entity_id
_entity_poly.type
_entity_poly.pdbx_seq_one_letter_code
_entity_poly.pdbx_strand_id
1 'polypeptide(L)'
;MFLDLVLARVGLIQMSNSIDIGLQEPINSIIWVQPRITDDCVELKTVVDELMKKYGKEHIQQCRQGMLDKHISTKLQDKLNQHSPKKSLVENYLIEIARNYDVDFKPDQAALLDDGIPDEVRNGAVPEKPHWDQFDQKKPPSGGPPPG
;
A
#
# COMPACT_ATOMS: atom_id res chain seq x y z
N MET A 1 2.82 -16.70 5.83
CA MET A 1 3.10 -15.89 7.04
C MET A 1 1.90 -15.79 7.98
N PHE A 2 0.76 -15.16 7.63
CA PHE A 2 -0.37 -15.04 8.58
C PHE A 2 -1.02 -16.38 8.95
N LEU A 3 -1.20 -17.28 7.98
CA LEU A 3 -1.68 -18.64 8.27
C LEU A 3 -0.73 -19.40 9.19
N ASP A 4 0.59 -19.28 8.99
CA ASP A 4 1.60 -19.90 9.85
C ASP A 4 1.57 -19.34 11.27
N LEU A 5 1.38 -18.04 11.43
CA LEU A 5 1.27 -17.39 12.74
C LEU A 5 0.02 -17.83 13.48
N VAL A 6 -1.13 -17.93 12.78
CA VAL A 6 -2.38 -18.44 13.35
C VAL A 6 -2.22 -19.90 13.75
N LEU A 7 -1.59 -20.72 12.91
CA LEU A 7 -1.31 -22.13 13.19
C LEU A 7 -0.41 -22.29 14.42
N ALA A 8 0.68 -21.51 14.50
CA ALA A 8 1.62 -21.53 15.62
C ALA A 8 0.97 -21.15 16.97
N ARG A 9 -0.18 -20.47 16.95
CA ARG A 9 -0.90 -20.01 18.15
C ARG A 9 -2.31 -20.61 18.26
N VAL A 10 -2.59 -21.72 17.57
CA VAL A 10 -3.93 -22.34 17.57
C VAL A 10 -4.40 -22.76 18.97
N GLY A 11 -3.48 -23.13 19.87
CA GLY A 11 -3.80 -23.46 21.26
C GLY A 11 -4.41 -22.28 22.02
N LEU A 12 -3.89 -21.06 21.80
CA LEU A 12 -4.46 -19.84 22.40
C LEU A 12 -5.86 -19.56 21.86
N ILE A 13 -6.04 -19.72 20.54
CA ILE A 13 -7.33 -19.56 19.86
C ILE A 13 -8.37 -20.53 20.42
N GLN A 14 -7.98 -21.77 20.73
CA GLN A 14 -8.90 -22.76 21.30
C GLN A 14 -9.33 -22.38 22.72
N MET A 15 -8.39 -21.90 23.54
CA MET A 15 -8.63 -21.60 24.97
C MET A 15 -9.37 -20.28 25.21
N SER A 16 -9.13 -19.24 24.40
CA SER A 16 -9.77 -17.92 24.58
C SER A 16 -11.02 -17.79 23.70
N ASN A 17 -12.04 -17.09 24.20
CA ASN A 17 -13.20 -16.69 23.38
C ASN A 17 -13.04 -15.30 22.77
N SER A 18 -12.04 -14.54 23.22
CA SER A 18 -11.64 -13.27 22.63
C SER A 18 -10.42 -13.44 21.71
N ILE A 19 -10.29 -12.52 20.75
CA ILE A 19 -9.13 -12.43 19.87
C ILE A 19 -8.01 -11.71 20.62
N ASP A 20 -6.85 -12.35 20.75
CA ASP A 20 -5.64 -11.72 21.29
C ASP A 20 -5.13 -10.60 20.37
N ILE A 21 -4.55 -9.56 20.95
CA ILE A 21 -4.04 -8.39 20.21
C ILE A 21 -3.01 -8.82 19.14
N GLY A 22 -2.15 -9.80 19.45
CA GLY A 22 -1.15 -10.31 18.51
C GLY A 22 -1.71 -11.20 17.40
N LEU A 23 -2.99 -11.59 17.49
CA LEU A 23 -3.70 -12.40 16.49
C LEU A 23 -4.78 -11.61 15.76
N GLN A 24 -5.07 -10.38 16.20
CA GLN A 24 -6.13 -9.55 15.66
C GLN A 24 -5.90 -9.21 14.18
N GLU A 25 -4.70 -8.70 13.84
CA GLU A 25 -4.35 -8.40 12.44
C GLU A 25 -4.34 -9.66 11.55
N PRO A 26 -3.67 -10.77 11.91
CA PRO A 26 -3.67 -11.99 11.11
C PRO A 26 -5.06 -12.55 10.84
N ILE A 27 -5.90 -12.67 11.88
CA ILE A 27 -7.24 -13.26 11.77
C ILE A 27 -8.14 -12.38 10.90
N ASN A 28 -8.19 -11.08 11.18
CA ASN A 28 -9.03 -10.16 10.43
C ASN A 28 -8.59 -10.06 8.96
N SER A 29 -7.27 -10.07 8.71
CA SER A 29 -6.71 -10.08 7.36
C SER A 29 -7.10 -11.33 6.58
N ILE A 30 -7.01 -12.52 7.19
CA ILE A 30 -7.43 -13.78 6.56
C ILE A 30 -8.92 -13.74 6.16
N ILE A 31 -9.77 -13.25 7.07
CA ILE A 31 -11.21 -13.13 6.82
C ILE A 31 -11.50 -12.16 5.67
N TRP A 32 -10.81 -11.02 5.63
CA TRP A 32 -10.97 -10.01 4.58
C TRP A 32 -10.48 -10.50 3.21
N VAL A 33 -9.40 -11.29 3.18
CA VAL A 33 -8.83 -11.85 1.93
C VAL A 33 -9.68 -12.98 1.35
N GLN A 34 -10.30 -13.82 2.17
CA GLN A 34 -11.03 -15.00 1.71
C GLN A 34 -11.99 -14.78 0.52
N PRO A 35 -12.89 -13.78 0.52
CA PRO A 35 -13.79 -13.57 -0.62
C PRO A 35 -13.09 -13.03 -1.89
N ARG A 36 -11.84 -12.55 -1.79
CA ARG A 36 -11.09 -11.94 -2.91
C ARG A 36 -10.25 -12.93 -3.70
N ILE A 37 -9.95 -14.10 -3.13
CA ILE A 37 -9.12 -15.15 -3.73
C ILE A 37 -9.84 -16.50 -3.81
N THR A 38 -11.17 -16.49 -3.83
CA THR A 38 -11.97 -17.72 -3.76
C THR A 38 -11.66 -18.69 -4.90
N ASP A 39 -11.33 -18.18 -6.09
CA ASP A 39 -11.00 -19.00 -7.25
C ASP A 39 -9.59 -19.62 -7.16
N ASP A 40 -8.68 -18.99 -6.41
CA ASP A 40 -7.29 -19.44 -6.26
C ASP A 40 -7.08 -20.35 -5.03
N CYS A 41 -7.89 -20.19 -3.98
CA CYS A 41 -7.78 -20.98 -2.75
C CYS A 41 -9.14 -21.19 -2.07
N VAL A 42 -9.76 -22.32 -2.41
CA VAL A 42 -11.09 -22.70 -1.90
C VAL A 42 -11.06 -23.13 -0.43
N GLU A 43 -9.95 -23.69 0.04
CA GLU A 43 -9.77 -24.20 1.41
C GLU A 43 -9.79 -23.07 2.45
N LEU A 44 -9.46 -21.85 2.04
CA LEU A 44 -9.49 -20.69 2.92
C LEU A 44 -10.91 -20.41 3.44
N LYS A 45 -11.94 -20.79 2.66
CA LYS A 45 -13.32 -20.73 3.11
C LYS A 45 -13.54 -21.60 4.35
N THR A 46 -13.01 -22.81 4.38
CA THR A 46 -13.13 -23.71 5.54
C THR A 46 -12.51 -23.09 6.78
N VAL A 47 -11.34 -22.47 6.66
CA VAL A 47 -10.67 -21.77 7.78
C VAL A 47 -11.54 -20.63 8.31
N VAL A 48 -12.10 -19.81 7.41
CA VAL A 48 -12.99 -18.70 7.81
C VAL A 48 -14.31 -19.21 8.40
N ASP A 49 -14.85 -20.33 7.92
CA ASP A 49 -16.06 -20.94 8.46
C ASP A 49 -15.81 -21.47 9.90
N GLU A 50 -14.62 -22.00 10.22
CA GLU A 50 -14.24 -22.34 11.60
C GLU A 50 -14.05 -21.10 12.49
N LEU A 51 -13.40 -20.06 11.99
CA LEU A 51 -13.27 -18.77 12.70
C LEU A 51 -14.65 -18.12 12.96
N MET A 52 -15.60 -18.30 12.04
CA MET A 52 -16.98 -17.83 12.18
C MET A 52 -17.72 -18.53 13.32
N LYS A 53 -17.53 -19.85 13.48
CA LYS A 53 -18.10 -20.60 14.61
C LYS A 53 -17.54 -20.11 15.94
N LYS A 54 -16.27 -19.69 15.97
CA LYS A 54 -15.57 -19.27 17.19
C LYS A 54 -15.87 -17.82 17.60
N TYR A 55 -15.83 -16.87 16.67
CA TYR A 55 -15.93 -15.43 16.95
C TYR A 55 -17.27 -14.80 16.54
N GLY A 56 -18.16 -15.58 15.93
CA GLY A 56 -19.51 -15.15 15.56
C GLY A 56 -19.58 -14.48 14.19
N LYS A 57 -20.77 -14.53 13.60
CA LYS A 57 -21.03 -14.06 12.23
C LYS A 57 -20.84 -12.55 12.04
N GLU A 58 -21.18 -11.76 13.06
CA GLU A 58 -21.09 -10.30 13.03
C GLU A 58 -19.64 -9.84 12.82
N HIS A 59 -18.70 -10.41 13.58
CA HIS A 59 -17.27 -10.12 13.44
C HIS A 59 -16.75 -10.42 12.03
N ILE A 60 -17.16 -11.57 11.47
CA ILE A 60 -16.77 -11.96 10.10
C ILE A 60 -17.31 -10.97 9.08
N GLN A 61 -18.57 -10.53 9.23
CA GLN A 61 -19.16 -9.54 8.32
C GLN A 61 -18.45 -8.20 8.41
N GLN A 62 -18.14 -7.71 9.62
CA GLN A 62 -17.38 -6.48 9.83
C GLN A 62 -15.99 -6.56 9.18
N CYS A 63 -15.28 -7.69 9.35
CA CYS A 63 -14.00 -7.93 8.70
C CYS A 63 -14.13 -7.93 7.18
N ARG A 64 -15.10 -8.66 6.61
CA ARG A 64 -15.29 -8.76 5.15
C ARG A 64 -15.63 -7.42 4.50
N GLN A 65 -16.40 -6.58 5.20
CA GLN A 65 -16.81 -5.25 4.75
C GLN A 65 -15.71 -4.19 4.90
N GLY A 66 -14.57 -4.50 5.51
CA GLY A 66 -13.53 -3.51 5.81
C GLY A 66 -13.91 -2.54 6.94
N MET A 67 -14.94 -2.83 7.75
CA MET A 67 -15.29 -1.95 8.88
C MET A 67 -14.19 -1.92 9.96
N LEU A 68 -13.28 -2.90 9.92
CA LEU A 68 -12.15 -3.04 10.83
C LEU A 68 -10.82 -2.75 10.13
N ASP A 69 -10.77 -1.81 9.17
CA ASP A 69 -9.59 -1.51 8.35
C ASP A 69 -8.31 -1.25 9.15
N LYS A 70 -8.41 -0.66 10.36
CA LYS A 70 -7.26 -0.44 11.26
C LYS A 70 -6.63 -1.74 11.79
N HIS A 71 -7.35 -2.85 11.69
CA HIS A 71 -6.92 -4.17 12.14
C HIS A 71 -6.74 -5.14 10.97
N ILE A 72 -6.65 -4.64 9.74
CA ILE A 72 -6.37 -5.45 8.55
C ILE A 72 -5.05 -4.94 7.96
N SER A 73 -4.20 -5.86 7.48
CA SER A 73 -2.89 -5.49 6.97
C SER A 73 -3.00 -4.56 5.75
N THR A 74 -2.46 -3.34 5.86
CA THR A 74 -2.51 -2.33 4.79
C THR A 74 -1.86 -2.84 3.51
N LYS A 75 -0.76 -3.59 3.64
CA LYS A 75 -0.06 -4.20 2.50
C LYS A 75 -0.95 -5.20 1.73
N LEU A 76 -1.85 -5.92 2.42
CA LEU A 76 -2.80 -6.80 1.75
C LEU A 76 -3.91 -6.00 1.07
N GLN A 77 -4.40 -4.95 1.73
CA GLN A 77 -5.39 -4.06 1.15
C GLN A 77 -4.88 -3.43 -0.15
N ASP A 78 -3.69 -2.85 -0.14
CA ASP A 78 -3.09 -2.19 -1.30
C ASP A 78 -2.86 -3.16 -2.47
N LYS A 79 -2.53 -4.43 -2.19
CA LYS A 79 -2.25 -5.43 -3.21
C LYS A 79 -3.48 -6.11 -3.79
N LEU A 80 -4.55 -6.23 -3.00
CA LEU A 80 -5.77 -6.96 -3.39
C LEU A 80 -6.95 -6.03 -3.72
N ASN A 81 -6.86 -4.74 -3.38
CA ASN A 81 -7.80 -3.75 -3.88
C ASN A 81 -7.55 -3.52 -5.37
N GLN A 82 -8.63 -3.54 -6.14
CA GLN A 82 -8.59 -3.30 -7.57
C GLN A 82 -8.29 -1.82 -7.83
N HIS A 83 -7.07 -1.55 -8.29
CA HIS A 83 -6.68 -0.23 -8.78
C HIS A 83 -6.24 -0.36 -10.24
N SER A 84 -6.66 0.58 -11.09
CA SER A 84 -6.14 0.62 -12.45
C SER A 84 -4.64 0.92 -12.41
N PRO A 85 -3.77 0.12 -13.04
CA PRO A 85 -2.35 0.44 -13.08
C PRO A 85 -2.14 1.77 -13.81
N LYS A 86 -1.08 2.49 -13.46
CA LYS A 86 -0.70 3.71 -14.16
C LYS A 86 -0.36 3.38 -15.62
N LYS A 87 -0.71 4.26 -16.55
CA LYS A 87 -0.43 4.07 -17.99
C LYS A 87 1.07 3.94 -18.25
N SER A 88 1.89 4.75 -17.59
CA SER A 88 3.35 4.67 -17.62
C SER A 88 3.87 3.29 -17.20
N LEU A 89 3.29 2.69 -16.15
CA LEU A 89 3.67 1.35 -15.70
C LEU A 89 3.34 0.30 -16.77
N VAL A 90 2.14 0.38 -17.37
CA VAL A 90 1.73 -0.52 -18.45
C VAL A 90 2.68 -0.42 -19.65
N GLU A 91 2.96 0.80 -20.12
CA GLU A 91 3.90 1.03 -21.24
C GLU A 91 5.30 0.49 -20.94
N ASN A 92 5.83 0.72 -19.74
CA ASN A 92 7.13 0.17 -19.34
C ASN A 92 7.15 -1.36 -19.35
N TYR A 93 6.09 -2.02 -18.86
CA TYR A 93 5.98 -3.48 -18.96
C TYR A 93 5.98 -3.96 -20.42
N LEU A 94 5.26 -3.27 -21.32
CA LEU A 94 5.22 -3.62 -22.74
C LEU A 94 6.57 -3.47 -23.43
N ILE A 95 7.32 -2.39 -23.12
CA ILE A 95 8.69 -2.19 -23.62
C ILE A 95 9.60 -3.34 -23.20
N GLU A 96 9.57 -3.73 -21.92
CA GLU A 96 10.43 -4.81 -21.42
C GLU A 96 10.04 -6.18 -21.98
N ILE A 97 8.74 -6.46 -22.14
CA ILE A 97 8.28 -7.68 -22.80
C ILE A 97 8.73 -7.70 -24.26
N ALA A 98 8.53 -6.60 -25.00
CA ALA A 98 8.92 -6.51 -26.41
C ALA A 98 10.43 -6.69 -26.61
N ARG A 99 11.24 -6.09 -25.73
CA ARG A 99 12.70 -6.28 -25.73
C ARG A 99 13.10 -7.72 -25.46
N ASN A 100 12.43 -8.41 -24.52
CA ASN A 100 12.76 -9.78 -24.16
C ASN A 100 12.39 -10.81 -25.24
N TYR A 101 11.45 -10.49 -26.11
CA TYR A 101 10.98 -11.36 -27.19
C TYR A 101 11.37 -10.87 -28.60
N ASP A 102 12.25 -9.86 -28.69
CA ASP A 102 12.69 -9.24 -29.95
C ASP A 102 11.52 -8.80 -30.87
N VAL A 103 10.45 -8.29 -30.26
CA VAL A 103 9.27 -7.77 -30.97
C VAL A 103 9.45 -6.27 -31.18
N ASP A 104 9.24 -5.79 -32.40
CA ASP A 104 9.19 -4.35 -32.67
C ASP A 104 7.93 -3.74 -32.03
N PHE A 105 8.13 -2.90 -31.02
CA PHE A 105 7.08 -2.24 -30.27
C PHE A 105 7.37 -0.74 -30.19
N LYS A 106 6.35 0.08 -30.50
CA LYS A 106 6.41 1.54 -30.42
C LYS A 106 5.59 2.00 -29.21
N PRO A 107 6.24 2.46 -28.11
CA PRO A 107 5.54 2.90 -26.92
C PRO A 107 4.82 4.23 -27.13
N ASP A 108 3.73 4.44 -26.40
CA ASP A 108 3.03 5.73 -26.38
C ASP A 108 3.79 6.72 -25.48
N GLN A 109 4.43 7.71 -26.12
CA GLN A 109 5.18 8.74 -25.40
C GLN A 109 4.30 9.60 -24.48
N ALA A 110 3.02 9.82 -24.82
CA ALA A 110 2.12 10.58 -23.96
C ALA A 110 1.83 9.83 -22.65
N ALA A 111 1.66 8.51 -22.73
CA ALA A 111 1.44 7.64 -21.58
C ALA A 111 2.66 7.50 -20.67
N LEU A 112 3.88 7.59 -21.23
CA LEU A 112 5.14 7.60 -20.46
C LEU A 112 5.37 8.93 -19.72
N LEU A 113 4.84 10.04 -20.25
CA LEU A 113 5.02 11.38 -19.68
C LEU A 113 3.93 11.77 -18.66
N ASP A 114 2.86 10.98 -18.55
CA ASP A 114 1.70 11.17 -17.66
C ASP A 114 2.01 10.93 -16.17
N ASP A 115 3.28 10.73 -15.79
CA ASP A 115 3.71 10.50 -14.40
C ASP A 115 3.68 11.77 -13.51
N GLY A 116 2.63 12.60 -13.64
CA GLY A 116 2.29 13.62 -12.65
C GLY A 116 3.24 14.82 -12.60
N ILE A 117 3.77 15.26 -13.74
CA ILE A 117 4.46 16.55 -13.83
C ILE A 117 3.41 17.67 -13.71
N PRO A 118 3.50 18.59 -12.73
CA PRO A 118 2.59 19.73 -12.63
C PRO A 118 2.58 20.54 -13.95
N ASP A 119 1.40 21.03 -14.34
CA ASP A 119 1.17 21.83 -15.55
C ASP A 119 2.12 23.02 -15.73
N GLU A 120 2.71 23.50 -14.62
CA GLU A 120 3.68 24.59 -14.56
C GLU A 120 4.98 24.28 -15.33
N VAL A 121 5.42 23.02 -15.33
CA VAL A 121 6.60 22.57 -16.11
C VAL A 121 6.20 22.25 -17.56
N ARG A 122 4.95 21.86 -17.79
CA ARG A 122 4.40 21.51 -19.13
C ARG A 122 4.43 22.69 -20.12
N ASN A 123 4.26 23.92 -19.65
CA ASN A 123 4.18 25.09 -20.52
C ASN A 123 5.54 25.77 -20.80
N GLY A 124 6.67 25.17 -20.40
CA GLY A 124 8.00 25.71 -20.70
C GLY A 124 8.31 27.06 -20.02
N ALA A 125 7.45 27.52 -19.10
CA ALA A 125 7.78 28.63 -18.22
C ALA A 125 8.78 28.11 -17.19
N VAL A 126 10.07 28.27 -17.48
CA VAL A 126 11.13 28.05 -16.49
C VAL A 126 10.78 28.94 -15.29
N PRO A 127 10.53 28.39 -14.09
CA PRO A 127 10.42 29.21 -12.89
C PRO A 127 11.72 29.99 -12.78
N GLU A 128 11.62 31.31 -12.76
CA GLU A 128 12.79 32.18 -12.64
C GLU A 128 13.64 31.67 -11.47
N LYS A 129 14.91 31.36 -11.75
CA LYS A 129 15.80 30.77 -10.74
C LYS A 129 15.71 31.62 -9.48
N PRO A 130 15.55 31.02 -8.28
CA PRO A 130 15.61 31.78 -7.06
C PRO A 130 16.91 32.58 -7.06
N HIS A 131 16.82 33.90 -6.87
CA HIS A 131 17.98 34.78 -6.84
C HIS A 131 18.73 34.55 -5.52
N TRP A 132 19.57 33.51 -5.50
CA TRP A 132 20.36 33.09 -4.34
C TRP A 132 21.32 34.19 -3.84
N ASP A 133 21.67 35.17 -4.68
CA ASP A 133 22.54 36.29 -4.32
C ASP A 133 21.95 37.25 -3.26
N GLN A 134 20.66 37.11 -2.92
CA GLN A 134 20.02 37.88 -1.84
C GLN A 134 20.20 37.26 -0.44
N PHE A 135 20.61 35.99 -0.34
CA PHE A 135 20.80 35.33 0.96
C PHE A 135 22.16 35.63 1.60
N ASP A 136 23.17 36.02 0.82
CA ASP A 136 24.53 36.30 1.34
C ASP A 136 24.70 37.72 1.91
N GLN A 137 23.71 38.62 1.77
CA GLN A 137 23.84 40.00 2.24
C GLN A 137 23.42 40.24 3.69
N LYS A 138 22.91 39.23 4.42
CA LYS A 138 22.68 39.37 5.86
C LYS A 138 23.95 39.02 6.64
N LYS A 139 24.88 39.97 6.71
CA LYS A 139 25.94 39.97 7.75
C LYS A 139 25.28 39.75 9.11
N PRO A 140 25.73 38.80 9.94
CA PRO A 140 25.24 38.66 11.30
C PRO A 140 25.54 39.95 12.09
N PRO A 141 24.67 40.38 13.02
CA PRO A 141 24.92 41.56 13.84
C PRO A 141 26.20 41.35 14.65
N SER A 142 27.10 42.34 14.59
CA SER A 142 28.32 42.39 15.38
C SER A 142 27.96 42.37 16.88
N GLY A 143 28.16 41.24 17.53
CA GLY A 143 28.08 41.14 18.99
C GLY A 143 29.18 42.00 19.62
N GLY A 144 28.79 43.11 20.24
CA GLY A 144 29.65 43.86 21.15
C GLY A 144 29.96 43.03 22.40
N PRO A 145 31.10 43.26 23.07
CA PRO A 145 31.51 42.46 24.23
C PRO A 145 30.62 42.77 25.45
N PRO A 146 30.40 41.79 26.35
CA PRO A 146 29.57 41.97 27.54
C PRO A 146 30.27 42.88 28.57
N PRO A 147 29.51 43.67 29.36
CA PRO A 147 30.08 44.48 30.43
C PRO A 147 30.53 43.59 31.60
N GLY A 148 31.65 43.98 32.22
CA GLY A 148 32.27 43.29 33.35
C GLY A 148 31.59 43.52 34.69
#